data_AF-A0A392S9I1-F1
#
_entry.id   AF-A0A392S9I1-F1
#
_cell.length_a   1.000
_cell.length_b   1.000
_cell.length_c   1.000
_cell.angle_alpha   90.00
_cell.angle_beta   90.00
_cell.angle_gamma   90.00
#
_symmetry.space_group_name_H-M   'P 1'
#
loop_
_entity.id
_entity.type
_entity.pdbx_description
1 polymer ?
#
loop_
_entity_poly.entity_id
_entity_poly.type
_entity_poly.pdbx_seq_one_letter_code
_entity_poly.pdbx_strand_id
1 'polypeptide(L)'
;MIRDAHGRKMSKSLGNVIDPIEVINGISLEGLHKRLEGGNLDPKELAVAIEGQKKDFPNGIEECGADALRFALVSYTAQVSISYQCLHDL
;
A
#
# COMPACT_ATOMS: atom_id res chain seq x y z
N MET A 1 3.77 -8.15 -9.22
CA MET A 1 3.60 -6.68 -9.39
C MET A 1 2.65 -6.20 -8.32
N ILE A 2 3.04 -5.30 -7.43
CA ILE A 2 2.16 -4.84 -6.36
C ILE A 2 1.17 -3.80 -6.90
N ARG A 3 -0.10 -3.92 -6.48
CA ARG A 3 -1.22 -3.08 -6.90
C ARG A 3 -1.79 -2.33 -5.70
N ASP A 4 -2.40 -1.17 -5.95
CA ASP A 4 -3.20 -0.46 -4.95
C ASP A 4 -4.59 -1.11 -4.76
N ALA A 5 -5.39 -0.57 -3.83
CA ALA A 5 -6.75 -1.03 -3.54
C ALA A 5 -7.70 -0.94 -4.75
N HIS A 6 -7.35 -0.12 -5.75
CA HIS A 6 -8.12 0.10 -6.98
C HIS A 6 -7.59 -0.76 -8.14
N GLY A 7 -6.66 -1.67 -7.87
CA GLY A 7 -6.07 -2.59 -8.86
C GLY A 7 -5.03 -1.94 -9.78
N ARG A 8 -4.69 -0.66 -9.58
CA ARG A 8 -3.68 0.04 -10.39
C ARG A 8 -2.29 -0.38 -9.93
N LYS A 9 -1.33 -0.39 -10.86
CA LYS A 9 0.08 -0.59 -10.50
C LYS A 9 0.52 0.55 -9.59
N MET A 10 1.18 0.22 -8.48
CA MET A 10 1.79 1.26 -7.65
C MET A 10 2.95 1.94 -8.41
N SER A 11 2.92 3.27 -8.51
CA SER A 11 3.98 4.06 -9.12
C SER A 11 4.09 5.46 -8.51
N LYS A 12 5.33 5.96 -8.47
CA LYS A 12 5.61 7.31 -7.93
C LYS A 12 4.87 8.40 -8.70
N SER A 13 4.70 8.22 -10.01
CA SER A 13 3.97 9.15 -10.89
C SER A 13 2.48 9.26 -10.58
N LEU A 14 1.88 8.25 -9.95
CA LEU A 14 0.46 8.24 -9.58
C LEU A 14 0.22 8.58 -8.10
N GLY A 15 1.29 8.77 -7.32
CA GLY A 15 1.18 9.08 -5.88
C GLY A 15 0.58 7.97 -5.02
N ASN A 16 0.39 6.77 -5.55
CA ASN A 16 -0.26 5.66 -4.83
C ASN A 16 0.75 4.71 -4.16
N VAL A 17 2.04 5.09 -4.07
CA VAL A 17 3.07 4.28 -3.41
C VAL A 17 3.07 4.56 -1.91
N ILE A 18 2.81 3.52 -1.12
CA ILE A 18 2.99 3.56 0.34
C ILE A 18 4.41 3.10 0.70
N ASP A 19 5.05 3.80 1.62
CA ASP A 19 6.37 3.40 2.12
C ASP A 19 6.20 2.27 3.15
N PRO A 20 6.90 1.13 3.01
CA PRO A 20 6.81 0.04 4.00
C PRO A 20 7.20 0.48 5.42
N ILE A 21 8.05 1.49 5.59
CA ILE A 21 8.41 2.00 6.93
C ILE A 21 7.22 2.70 7.60
N GLU A 22 6.38 3.37 6.84
CA GLU A 22 5.15 4.01 7.33
C GLU A 22 4.08 2.98 7.72
N VAL A 23 4.11 1.80 7.10
CA VAL A 23 3.25 0.68 7.48
C VAL A 23 3.76 0.05 8.78
N ILE A 24 5.08 -0.07 8.93
CA ILE A 24 5.70 -0.65 10.12
C ILE A 24 5.49 0.24 11.35
N ASN A 25 5.74 1.55 11.23
CA ASN A 25 5.72 2.50 12.34
C ASN A 25 4.40 3.30 12.47
N GLY A 26 3.49 3.15 11.50
CA GLY A 26 2.32 4.01 11.35
C GLY A 26 2.66 5.40 10.79
N ILE A 27 1.64 6.08 10.25
CA ILE A 27 1.72 7.47 9.79
C ILE A 27 0.33 8.11 9.82
N SER A 28 0.25 9.40 10.18
CA SER A 28 -1.00 10.14 10.11
C SER A 28 -1.39 10.49 8.67
N LEU A 29 -2.69 10.75 8.43
CA LEU A 29 -3.17 11.23 7.14
C LEU A 29 -2.45 12.53 6.69
N GLU A 30 -2.17 13.44 7.62
CA GLU A 30 -1.43 14.66 7.31
C GLU A 30 0.02 14.36 6.89
N GLY A 31 0.66 13.38 7.52
CA GLY A 31 2.00 12.91 7.14
C GLY A 31 2.03 12.34 5.72
N LEU A 32 1.01 11.53 5.37
CA LEU A 32 0.85 11.00 4.02
C LEU A 32 0.71 12.11 2.96
N HIS A 33 -0.08 13.15 3.24
CA HIS A 33 -0.23 14.29 2.33
C HIS A 33 1.06 15.09 2.17
N LYS A 34 1.77 15.39 3.28
CA LYS A 34 3.05 16.12 3.20
C LYS A 34 4.08 15.40 2.33
N ARG A 35 4.07 14.06 2.34
CA ARG A 35 4.96 13.27 1.50
C ARG A 35 4.60 13.36 0.01
N LEU A 36 3.31 13.43 -0.31
CA LEU A 36 2.86 13.68 -1.69
C LEU A 36 3.25 15.08 -2.16
N GLU A 37 3.08 16.09 -1.31
CA GLU A 37 3.44 17.48 -1.60
C GLU A 37 4.96 17.67 -1.79
N GLY A 38 5.78 16.90 -1.08
CA GLY A 38 7.22 16.85 -1.29
C GLY A 38 7.67 16.05 -2.53
N GLY A 39 6.73 15.37 -3.19
CA GLY A 39 7.00 14.59 -4.40
C GLY A 39 6.92 15.41 -5.68
N ASN A 40 7.61 14.95 -6.73
CA ASN A 40 7.52 15.55 -8.06
C ASN A 40 6.33 14.97 -8.84
N LEU A 41 5.11 15.25 -8.37
CA LEU A 41 3.87 14.83 -9.01
C LEU A 41 3.26 15.97 -9.83
N ASP A 42 2.58 15.59 -10.92
CA ASP A 42 1.71 16.51 -11.65
C ASP A 42 0.58 17.01 -10.72
N PRO A 43 0.22 18.30 -10.71
CA PRO A 43 -0.80 18.84 -9.80
C PRO A 43 -2.16 18.12 -9.88
N LYS A 44 -2.49 17.58 -11.05
CA LYS A 44 -3.70 16.77 -11.26
C LYS A 44 -3.62 15.43 -10.51
N GLU A 45 -2.49 14.74 -10.64
CA GLU A 45 -2.26 13.46 -9.95
C GLU A 45 -2.15 13.65 -8.45
N LEU A 46 -1.58 14.77 -8.00
CA LEU A 46 -1.52 15.13 -6.58
C LEU A 46 -2.92 15.24 -5.96
N ALA A 47 -3.85 15.94 -6.62
CA ALA A 47 -5.22 16.07 -6.13
C ALA A 47 -5.93 14.69 -6.05
N VAL A 48 -5.76 13.86 -7.08
CA VAL A 48 -6.31 12.49 -7.11
C VAL A 48 -5.70 11.61 -6.01
N ALA A 49 -4.39 11.72 -5.78
CA ALA A 49 -3.70 10.95 -4.74
C ALA A 49 -4.13 11.36 -3.34
N ILE A 50 -4.31 12.66 -3.08
CA ILE A 50 -4.82 13.19 -1.80
C ILE A 50 -6.25 12.70 -1.54
N GLU A 51 -7.14 12.78 -2.54
CA GLU A 51 -8.51 12.28 -2.39
C GLU A 51 -8.53 10.77 -2.15
N GLY A 52 -7.70 10.02 -2.89
CA GLY A 52 -7.51 8.59 -2.70
C GLY A 52 -7.04 8.23 -1.28
N GLN A 53 -6.02 8.92 -0.76
CA GLN A 53 -5.52 8.69 0.59
C GLN A 53 -6.56 9.00 1.66
N LYS A 54 -7.36 10.07 1.51
CA LYS A 54 -8.46 10.37 2.44
C LYS A 54 -9.52 9.28 2.48
N LYS A 55 -9.79 8.66 1.32
CA LYS A 55 -10.79 7.58 1.20
C LYS A 55 -10.26 6.25 1.73
N ASP A 56 -9.02 5.92 1.40
CA ASP A 56 -8.41 4.63 1.71
C ASP A 56 -7.84 4.59 3.15
N PHE A 57 -7.36 5.73 3.65
CA PHE A 57 -6.69 5.90 4.95
C PHE A 57 -7.24 7.12 5.72
N PRO A 58 -8.53 7.16 6.06
CA PRO A 58 -9.16 8.35 6.67
C PRO A 58 -8.51 8.79 7.98
N ASN A 59 -7.89 7.87 8.72
CA ASN A 59 -7.18 8.14 9.97
C ASN A 59 -5.65 8.00 9.83
N GLY A 60 -5.14 7.81 8.60
CA GLY A 60 -3.76 7.40 8.35
C GLY A 60 -3.60 5.87 8.34
N ILE A 61 -2.36 5.42 8.48
CA ILE A 61 -1.98 4.01 8.56
C ILE A 61 -1.60 3.71 9.99
N GLU A 62 -2.26 2.73 10.59
CA GLU A 62 -1.93 2.25 11.93
C GLU A 62 -0.61 1.48 11.93
N GLU A 63 0.11 1.55 13.06
CA GLU A 63 1.32 0.78 13.28
C GLU A 63 0.98 -0.73 13.30
N CYS A 64 1.51 -1.49 12.35
CA CYS A 64 1.32 -2.96 12.33
C CYS A 64 2.60 -3.76 12.62
N GLY A 65 3.75 -3.08 12.75
CA GLY A 65 5.05 -3.72 12.92
C GLY A 65 5.52 -4.48 11.67
N ALA A 66 6.77 -4.96 11.72
CA ALA A 66 7.41 -5.65 10.60
C ALA A 66 6.83 -7.05 10.32
N ASP A 67 6.36 -7.74 11.36
CA ASP A 67 5.87 -9.11 11.22
C ASP A 67 4.55 -9.17 10.44
N ALA A 68 3.62 -8.24 10.68
CA ALA A 68 2.36 -8.18 9.94
C ALA A 68 2.60 -7.95 8.44
N LEU A 69 3.51 -7.03 8.09
CA LEU A 69 3.91 -6.78 6.71
C LEU A 69 4.55 -8.02 6.06
N ARG A 70 5.43 -8.73 6.80
CA ARG A 70 6.06 -9.97 6.32
C ARG A 70 5.01 -11.04 6.05
N PHE A 71 4.06 -11.25 6.96
CA PHE A 71 2.97 -12.23 6.77
C PHE A 71 2.13 -11.87 5.55
N ALA A 72 1.72 -10.61 5.40
CA ALA A 72 0.95 -10.16 4.24
C ALA A 72 1.67 -10.44 2.91
N LEU A 73 2.98 -10.16 2.84
CA LEU A 73 3.78 -10.42 1.65
C LEU A 73 3.96 -11.92 1.36
N VAL A 74 4.19 -12.74 2.40
CA VAL A 74 4.27 -14.20 2.24
C VAL A 74 2.94 -14.76 1.74
N SER A 75 1.81 -14.36 2.33
CA SER A 75 0.48 -14.75 1.87
C SER A 75 0.20 -14.31 0.43
N TYR A 76 0.65 -13.12 0.04
CA TYR A 76 0.55 -12.63 -1.33
C TYR A 76 1.36 -13.49 -2.31
N THR A 77 2.59 -13.90 -1.95
CA THR A 77 3.39 -14.80 -2.79
C THR A 77 2.80 -16.21 -2.88
N ALA A 78 2.16 -16.70 -1.82
CA ALA A 78 1.46 -17.98 -1.84
C ALA A 78 0.26 -17.97 -2.79
N GLN A 79 -0.46 -16.85 -2.90
CA GLN A 79 -1.57 -16.70 -3.86
C GLN A 79 -1.10 -16.63 -5.33
N VAL A 80 0.16 -16.29 -5.59
CA VAL A 80 0.73 -16.23 -6.95
C VAL A 80 1.25 -17.59 -7.44
N SER A 81 1.28 -18.61 -6.58
CA SER A 81 1.67 -19.98 -6.97
C SER A 81 1.00 -21.04 -6.09
N ILE A 82 -0.29 -21.30 -6.32
CA ILE A 82 -0.86 -22.63 -6.07
C ILE A 82 -1.63 -23.05 -7.32
N SER A 83 -0.89 -23.65 -8.24
CA SER A 83 -1.43 -24.57 -9.24
C SER A 83 -0.95 -25.99 -8.87
N TYR A 84 -1.95 -26.82 -8.53
CA TYR A 84 -1.95 -28.27 -8.29
C TYR A 84 -1.34 -28.80 -6.97
N GLN A 85 -2.21 -29.51 -6.21
CA GLN A 85 -1.88 -30.60 -5.29
C GLN A 85 -1.40 -30.29 -3.85
N CYS A 86 -2.24 -29.69 -3.00
CA CYS A 86 -2.10 -29.88 -1.55
C CYS A 86 -3.46 -29.79 -0.83
N LEU A 87 -4.34 -30.75 -1.13
CA LEU A 87 -5.61 -30.96 -0.43
C LEU A 87 -5.83 -32.46 -0.25
N HIS A 88 -4.79 -33.16 0.19
CA HIS A 88 -4.82 -34.61 0.40
C HIS A 88 -4.13 -35.11 1.67
N ASP A 89 -3.73 -34.24 2.61
CA ASP A 89 -3.24 -34.67 3.92
C ASP A 89 -3.65 -33.68 5.03
N LEU A 90 -4.97 -33.60 5.27
CA LEU A 90 -5.56 -33.29 6.57
C LEU A 90 -6.77 -34.19 6.80
#